data_AF-A0A8T2NXF7-F1
#
_entry.id   AF-A0A8T2NXF7-F1
#
_cell.length_a   1.000
_cell.length_b   1.000
_cell.length_c   1.000
_cell.angle_alpha   90.00
_cell.angle_beta   90.00
_cell.angle_gamma   90.00
#
_symmetry.space_group_name_H-M   'P 1'
#
loop_
_entity.id
_entity.type
_entity.pdbx_description
1 polymer ?
#
loop_
_entity_poly.entity_id
_entity_poly.type
_entity_poly.pdbx_seq_one_letter_code
_entity_poly.pdbx_strand_id
1 'polypeptide(L)'
;MQFEGELLMKEYVKMMTDMIVLCATLAISLSFWIISLTASTYYGNLQPVSPLRWLFSVLVPLMLTVRAVKRKSLDHTGALGAMLVGFILTMANLSFFSSLLAFFVTSSKLTRWKGEVKKRIDAEYKEGGQRNWVQVFCNGGVPTELALLYMIETGPGEMPVDFGKQYTATWMCLSLLGALACSTGDTWASEVGPILSKRPPRLVTSWKEVPAGTNGGVTPVGLAASLLGGMTVGVAYFITQLLFVRDLNLAAPQWPIIVYGAVAGLVGSLLDSLLGATMQYSGYDESIGKVVNYESSTSKRICGKPILDNNAVNLFSSILIALVLPGVAWGFWPQQ
;
A
#
# COMPACT_ATOMS: atom_id res chain seq x y z
N MET A 1 2.56 -47.00 8.07
CA MET A 1 1.68 -47.57 7.02
C MET A 1 0.31 -46.91 6.91
N GLN A 2 -0.63 -47.06 7.86
CA GLN A 2 -1.98 -46.48 7.71
C GLN A 2 -2.00 -44.93 7.77
N PHE A 3 -1.17 -44.36 8.64
CA PHE A 3 -0.97 -42.90 8.75
C PHE A 3 -0.26 -42.28 7.53
N GLU A 4 0.70 -42.98 6.92
CA GLU A 4 1.37 -42.53 5.69
C GLU A 4 0.42 -42.56 4.48
N GLY A 5 -0.47 -43.55 4.40
CA GLY A 5 -1.47 -43.65 3.35
C GLY A 5 -2.50 -42.51 3.40
N GLU A 6 -2.97 -42.14 4.59
CA GLU A 6 -3.86 -40.97 4.75
C GLU A 6 -3.14 -39.65 4.44
N LEU A 7 -1.87 -39.51 4.81
CA LEU A 7 -1.08 -38.32 4.50
C LEU A 7 -0.90 -38.16 2.99
N LEU A 8 -0.51 -39.24 2.30
CA LEU A 8 -0.34 -39.28 0.84
C LEU A 8 -1.65 -39.02 0.10
N MET A 9 -2.77 -39.60 0.55
CA MET A 9 -4.08 -39.33 -0.04
C MET A 9 -4.50 -37.87 0.12
N LYS A 10 -4.22 -37.27 1.29
CA LYS A 10 -4.52 -35.85 1.55
C LYS A 10 -3.65 -34.92 0.70
N GLU A 11 -2.38 -35.25 0.52
CA GLU A 11 -1.48 -34.55 -0.39
C GLU A 11 -1.91 -34.70 -1.85
N TYR A 12 -2.32 -35.90 -2.27
CA TYR A 12 -2.80 -36.17 -3.63
C TYR A 12 -4.09 -35.42 -3.95
N VAL A 13 -5.08 -35.44 -3.04
CA VAL A 13 -6.34 -34.69 -3.19
C VAL A 13 -6.06 -33.18 -3.25
N LYS A 14 -5.15 -32.67 -2.42
CA LYS A 14 -4.73 -31.28 -2.47
C LYS A 14 -4.06 -30.93 -3.80
N MET A 15 -3.14 -31.76 -4.29
CA MET A 15 -2.45 -31.54 -5.56
C MET A 15 -3.41 -31.59 -6.76
N MET A 16 -4.37 -32.51 -6.74
CA MET A 16 -5.42 -32.60 -7.77
C MET A 16 -6.35 -31.38 -7.73
N THR A 17 -6.71 -30.90 -6.54
CA THR A 17 -7.50 -29.67 -6.36
C THR A 17 -6.73 -28.45 -6.89
N ASP A 18 -5.45 -28.32 -6.54
CA ASP A 18 -4.58 -27.24 -7.01
C ASP A 18 -4.45 -27.26 -8.54
N MET A 19 -4.35 -28.46 -9.15
CA MET A 19 -4.29 -28.63 -10.61
C MET A 19 -5.60 -28.23 -11.30
N ILE A 20 -6.75 -28.63 -10.75
CA ILE A 20 -8.07 -28.25 -11.28
C ILE A 20 -8.25 -26.73 -11.21
N VAL A 21 -7.90 -26.11 -10.08
CA VAL A 21 -7.97 -24.65 -9.90
C VAL A 21 -7.06 -23.94 -10.89
N LEU A 22 -5.84 -24.43 -11.10
CA LEU A 22 -4.90 -23.88 -12.08
C LEU A 22 -5.46 -23.96 -13.51
N CYS A 23 -5.94 -25.14 -13.92
CA CYS A 23 -6.53 -25.34 -15.25
C CYS A 23 -7.76 -24.46 -15.48
N ALA A 24 -8.64 -24.35 -14.49
CA ALA A 24 -9.82 -23.49 -14.56
C ALA A 24 -9.43 -22.00 -14.67
N THR A 25 -8.44 -21.56 -13.89
CA THR A 25 -7.97 -20.17 -13.93
C THR A 25 -7.30 -19.83 -15.27
N LEU A 26 -6.50 -20.77 -15.82
CA LEU A 26 -5.92 -20.65 -17.16
C LEU A 26 -6.99 -20.56 -18.24
N ALA A 27 -8.01 -21.41 -18.18
CA ALA A 27 -9.11 -21.41 -19.14
C ALA A 27 -9.88 -20.07 -19.10
N ILE A 28 -10.26 -19.60 -17.91
CA ILE A 28 -10.96 -18.32 -17.72
C ILE A 28 -10.11 -17.14 -18.24
N SER A 29 -8.82 -17.14 -17.90
CA SER A 29 -7.86 -16.13 -18.35
C SER A 29 -7.74 -16.08 -19.87
N LEU A 30 -7.65 -17.24 -20.53
CA LEU A 30 -7.63 -17.36 -21.98
C LEU A 30 -8.95 -16.90 -22.60
N SER A 31 -10.10 -17.24 -22.00
CA SER A 31 -11.41 -16.77 -22.46
C SER A 31 -11.54 -15.25 -22.39
N PHE A 32 -11.13 -14.61 -21.29
CA PHE A 32 -11.14 -13.15 -21.18
C PHE A 32 -10.19 -12.49 -22.19
N TRP A 33 -9.03 -13.10 -22.47
CA TRP A 33 -8.16 -12.61 -23.52
C TRP A 33 -8.79 -12.70 -24.91
N ILE A 34 -9.44 -13.82 -25.25
CA ILE A 34 -10.14 -13.99 -26.53
C ILE A 34 -11.26 -12.95 -26.66
N ILE A 35 -12.02 -12.69 -25.60
CA ILE A 35 -13.05 -11.63 -25.57
C ILE A 35 -12.41 -10.26 -25.78
N SER A 36 -11.30 -9.97 -25.09
CA SER A 36 -10.57 -8.70 -25.21
C SER A 36 -9.99 -8.50 -26.61
N LEU A 37 -9.45 -9.55 -27.24
CA LEU A 37 -9.01 -9.55 -28.65
C LEU A 37 -10.17 -9.31 -29.61
N THR A 38 -11.31 -9.95 -29.36
CA THR A 38 -12.50 -9.80 -30.21
C THR A 38 -13.04 -8.38 -30.09
N ALA A 39 -13.11 -7.82 -28.89
CA ALA A 39 -13.48 -6.43 -28.64
C ALA A 39 -12.47 -5.46 -29.27
N SER A 40 -11.17 -5.73 -29.17
CA SER A 40 -10.12 -4.96 -29.84
C SER A 40 -10.30 -4.93 -31.36
N THR A 41 -10.55 -6.09 -31.96
CA THR A 41 -10.79 -6.21 -33.41
C THR A 41 -12.07 -5.48 -33.84
N TYR A 42 -13.10 -5.46 -32.99
CA TYR A 42 -14.39 -4.85 -33.29
C TYR A 42 -14.41 -3.32 -33.06
N TYR A 43 -13.77 -2.84 -32.00
CA TYR A 43 -13.76 -1.43 -31.60
C TYR A 43 -12.49 -0.69 -32.03
N GLY A 44 -11.49 -1.37 -32.60
CA GLY A 44 -10.28 -0.82 -33.23
C GLY A 44 -9.25 -0.16 -32.28
N ASN A 45 -9.64 0.21 -31.06
CA ASN A 45 -8.85 1.07 -30.16
C ASN A 45 -8.40 0.40 -28.85
N LEU A 46 -8.78 -0.86 -28.58
CA LEU A 46 -8.44 -1.53 -27.31
C LEU A 46 -7.15 -2.33 -27.46
N GLN A 47 -6.15 -2.06 -26.62
CA GLN A 47 -4.97 -2.93 -26.52
C GLN A 47 -5.34 -4.19 -25.71
N PRO A 48 -5.28 -5.41 -26.30
CA PRO A 48 -5.70 -6.62 -25.61
C PRO A 48 -4.69 -7.00 -24.51
N VAL A 49 -5.18 -7.23 -23.30
CA VAL A 49 -4.34 -7.65 -22.17
C VAL A 49 -3.87 -9.08 -22.37
N SER A 50 -2.56 -9.33 -22.33
CA SER A 50 -2.01 -10.68 -22.51
C SER A 50 -2.64 -11.73 -21.55
N PRO A 51 -2.82 -13.00 -21.97
CA PRO A 51 -3.30 -14.07 -21.10
C PRO A 51 -2.45 -14.23 -19.85
N LEU A 52 -1.14 -13.98 -19.96
CA LEU A 52 -0.24 -14.07 -18.82
C LEU A 52 -0.60 -13.03 -17.77
N ARG A 53 -0.89 -11.79 -18.16
CA ARG A 53 -1.29 -10.74 -17.20
C ARG A 53 -2.62 -11.07 -16.52
N TRP A 54 -3.60 -11.58 -17.24
CA TRP A 54 -4.87 -12.06 -16.67
C TRP A 54 -4.65 -13.19 -15.64
N LEU A 55 -3.81 -14.16 -15.97
CA LEU A 55 -3.47 -15.25 -15.06
C LEU A 55 -2.78 -14.72 -13.80
N PHE A 56 -1.79 -13.83 -13.96
CA PHE A 56 -1.04 -13.24 -12.86
C PHE A 56 -1.93 -12.36 -11.97
N SER A 57 -2.84 -11.56 -12.54
CA SER A 57 -3.73 -10.67 -11.80
C SER A 57 -4.76 -11.40 -10.94
N VAL A 58 -5.10 -12.64 -11.29
CA VAL A 58 -5.96 -13.50 -10.47
C VAL A 58 -5.14 -14.31 -9.47
N LEU A 59 -4.15 -15.07 -9.96
CA LEU A 59 -3.43 -16.04 -9.13
C LEU A 59 -2.57 -15.38 -8.05
N VAL A 60 -1.84 -14.32 -8.38
CA VAL A 60 -0.89 -13.74 -7.44
C VAL A 60 -1.61 -13.06 -6.27
N PRO A 61 -2.60 -12.17 -6.47
CA PRO A 61 -3.39 -11.61 -5.37
C PRO A 61 -4.09 -12.69 -4.55
N LEU A 62 -4.67 -13.72 -5.17
CA LEU A 62 -5.31 -14.84 -4.47
C LEU A 62 -4.31 -15.58 -3.55
N MET A 63 -3.14 -15.95 -4.08
CA MET A 63 -2.12 -16.64 -3.28
C MET A 63 -1.63 -15.77 -2.11
N LEU A 64 -1.47 -14.46 -2.33
CA LEU A 64 -1.02 -13.52 -1.31
C LEU A 64 -2.07 -13.31 -0.22
N THR A 65 -3.35 -13.16 -0.58
CA THR A 65 -4.44 -12.94 0.38
C THR A 65 -4.69 -14.20 1.21
N VAL A 66 -4.66 -15.39 0.60
CA VAL A 66 -4.73 -16.68 1.33
C VAL A 66 -3.58 -16.79 2.33
N ARG A 67 -2.34 -16.47 1.92
CA ARG A 67 -1.18 -16.47 2.82
C ARG A 67 -1.33 -15.40 3.92
N ALA A 68 -1.86 -14.23 3.60
CA ALA A 68 -2.06 -13.14 4.54
C ALA A 68 -3.06 -13.48 5.64
N VAL A 69 -4.21 -14.09 5.29
CA VAL A 69 -5.22 -14.56 6.25
C VAL A 69 -4.63 -15.64 7.15
N LYS A 70 -3.96 -16.65 6.57
CA LYS A 70 -3.29 -17.70 7.36
C LYS A 70 -2.27 -17.15 8.34
N ARG A 71 -1.60 -16.07 7.97
CA ARG A 71 -0.63 -15.40 8.81
C ARG A 71 -1.24 -14.39 9.78
N LYS A 72 -2.56 -14.16 9.78
CA LYS A 72 -3.24 -13.11 10.55
C LYS A 72 -2.81 -11.67 10.20
N SER A 73 -2.40 -11.41 8.95
CA SER A 73 -2.12 -10.04 8.46
C SER A 73 -3.36 -9.34 7.88
N LEU A 74 -4.33 -10.11 7.42
CA LEU A 74 -5.61 -9.63 6.89
C LEU A 74 -6.72 -10.47 7.51
N ASP A 75 -7.86 -9.85 7.78
CA ASP A 75 -9.10 -10.59 8.03
C ASP A 75 -9.76 -11.00 6.69
N HIS A 76 -10.87 -11.75 6.76
CA HIS A 76 -11.57 -12.21 5.56
C HIS A 76 -12.11 -11.08 4.68
N THR A 77 -12.56 -9.97 5.29
CA THR A 77 -13.07 -8.80 4.55
C THR A 77 -11.93 -8.04 3.89
N GLY A 78 -10.81 -7.87 4.60
CA GLY A 78 -9.58 -7.27 4.08
C GLY A 78 -8.98 -8.11 2.95
N ALA A 79 -9.08 -9.44 3.03
CA ALA A 79 -8.62 -10.33 1.97
C ALA A 79 -9.41 -10.14 0.67
N LEU A 80 -10.74 -9.97 0.75
CA LEU A 80 -11.57 -9.67 -0.43
C LEU A 80 -11.20 -8.30 -1.03
N GLY A 81 -11.09 -7.27 -0.19
CA GLY A 81 -10.67 -5.94 -0.64
C GLY A 81 -9.28 -5.97 -1.29
N ALA A 82 -8.30 -6.64 -0.66
CA ALA A 82 -6.93 -6.69 -1.14
C ALA A 82 -6.80 -7.50 -2.45
N MET A 83 -7.66 -8.50 -2.65
CA MET A 83 -7.75 -9.25 -3.90
C MET A 83 -8.25 -8.37 -5.04
N LEU A 84 -9.29 -7.56 -4.81
CA LEU A 84 -9.79 -6.60 -5.80
C LEU A 84 -8.74 -5.54 -6.15
N VAL A 85 -8.17 -4.89 -5.13
CA VAL A 85 -7.11 -3.87 -5.30
C VAL A 85 -5.91 -4.48 -6.04
N GLY A 86 -5.43 -5.64 -5.60
CA GLY A 86 -4.31 -6.33 -6.24
C GLY A 86 -4.60 -6.72 -7.69
N PHE A 87 -5.80 -7.19 -8.00
CA PHE A 87 -6.23 -7.51 -9.36
C PHE A 87 -6.19 -6.28 -10.26
N ILE A 88 -6.83 -5.18 -9.86
CA ILE A 88 -6.91 -3.95 -10.66
C ILE A 88 -5.51 -3.37 -10.89
N LEU A 89 -4.68 -3.25 -9.85
CA LEU A 89 -3.32 -2.72 -10.00
C LEU A 89 -2.45 -3.61 -10.91
N THR A 90 -2.58 -4.93 -10.82
CA THR A 90 -1.83 -5.87 -11.70
C THR A 90 -2.29 -5.76 -13.15
N MET A 91 -3.59 -5.58 -13.37
CA MET A 91 -4.16 -5.39 -14.72
C MET A 91 -3.69 -4.08 -15.34
N ALA A 92 -3.62 -3.01 -14.55
CA ALA A 92 -3.22 -1.69 -15.02
C ALA A 92 -1.74 -1.61 -15.40
N ASN A 93 -0.84 -1.91 -14.46
CA ASN A 93 0.61 -1.80 -14.66
C ASN A 93 1.33 -2.59 -13.57
N LEU A 94 2.25 -3.49 -13.95
CA LEU A 94 2.96 -4.32 -12.96
C LEU A 94 3.76 -3.49 -11.94
N SER A 95 4.18 -2.27 -12.29
CA SER A 95 4.90 -1.34 -11.40
C SER A 95 4.01 -0.85 -10.25
N PHE A 96 2.69 -0.73 -10.49
CA PHE A 96 1.72 -0.39 -9.45
C PHE A 96 1.56 -1.55 -8.48
N PHE A 97 1.39 -2.76 -9.02
CA PHE A 97 1.26 -3.96 -8.20
C PHE A 97 2.53 -4.26 -7.38
N SER A 98 3.73 -4.08 -7.96
CA SER A 98 4.98 -4.31 -7.24
C SER A 98 5.16 -3.34 -6.08
N SER A 99 4.76 -2.08 -6.25
CA SER A 99 4.73 -1.07 -5.18
C SER A 99 3.75 -1.45 -4.06
N LEU A 100 2.54 -1.87 -4.42
CA LEU A 100 1.54 -2.37 -3.46
C LEU A 100 2.06 -3.61 -2.71
N LEU A 101 2.70 -4.53 -3.42
CA LEU A 101 3.27 -5.75 -2.85
C LEU A 101 4.40 -5.42 -1.87
N ALA A 102 5.29 -4.50 -2.24
CA ALA A 102 6.36 -4.02 -1.38
C ALA A 102 5.80 -3.38 -0.11
N PHE A 103 4.80 -2.50 -0.24
CA PHE A 103 4.07 -1.93 0.90
C PHE A 103 3.51 -3.04 1.80
N PHE A 104 2.72 -3.95 1.24
CA PHE A 104 2.03 -4.98 2.01
C PHE A 104 3.01 -5.93 2.73
N VAL A 105 4.02 -6.43 2.03
CA VAL A 105 4.97 -7.42 2.59
C VAL A 105 5.85 -6.79 3.65
N THR A 106 6.41 -5.62 3.39
CA THR A 106 7.36 -4.98 4.32
C THR A 106 6.65 -4.44 5.55
N SER A 107 5.52 -3.77 5.38
CA SER A 107 4.72 -3.26 6.49
C SER A 107 4.17 -4.39 7.35
N SER A 108 3.69 -5.49 6.74
CA SER A 108 3.23 -6.66 7.51
C SER A 108 4.35 -7.34 8.31
N LYS A 109 5.60 -7.29 7.84
CA LYS A 109 6.76 -7.76 8.62
C LYS A 109 7.04 -6.82 9.80
N LEU A 110 7.00 -5.51 9.57
CA LEU A 110 7.23 -4.50 10.61
C LEU A 110 6.13 -4.54 11.69
N THR A 111 4.86 -4.69 11.32
CA THR A 111 3.76 -4.79 12.29
C THR A 111 3.95 -5.95 13.28
N ARG A 112 4.49 -7.08 12.83
CA ARG A 112 4.78 -8.23 13.71
C ARG A 112 6.03 -8.06 14.54
N TRP A 113 6.98 -7.28 14.04
CA TRP A 113 8.27 -7.11 14.68
C TRP A 113 8.11 -6.47 16.06
N LYS A 114 8.61 -7.17 17.09
CA LYS A 114 8.43 -6.86 18.51
C LYS A 114 6.98 -6.58 18.94
N GLY A 115 6.03 -7.39 18.46
CA GLY A 115 4.60 -7.26 18.83
C GLY A 115 4.33 -7.23 20.33
N GLU A 116 5.09 -7.96 21.16
CA GLU A 116 4.96 -7.93 22.63
C GLU A 116 5.23 -6.55 23.24
N VAL A 117 6.16 -5.78 22.66
CA VAL A 117 6.45 -4.41 23.10
C VAL A 117 5.32 -3.49 22.64
N LYS A 118 4.85 -3.63 21.40
CA LYS A 118 3.76 -2.83 20.84
C LYS A 118 2.45 -2.99 21.62
N LYS A 119 2.14 -4.22 22.04
CA LYS A 119 0.97 -4.53 22.89
C LYS A 119 0.97 -3.76 24.22
N ARG A 120 2.15 -3.39 24.75
CA ARG A 120 2.28 -2.60 25.98
C ARG A 120 2.12 -1.10 25.75
N ILE A 121 2.35 -0.62 24.53
CA ILE A 121 2.31 0.80 24.17
C ILE A 121 0.93 1.17 23.61
N ASP A 122 0.44 0.37 22.68
CA ASP A 122 -0.80 0.62 21.94
C ASP A 122 -2.00 -0.04 22.64
N ALA A 123 -3.08 0.73 22.80
CA ALA A 123 -4.34 0.25 23.37
C ALA A 123 -5.17 -0.55 22.35
N GLU A 124 -5.01 -0.28 21.05
CA GLU A 124 -5.79 -0.90 19.97
C GLU A 124 -5.05 -2.05 19.25
N TYR A 125 -3.95 -2.53 19.84
CA TYR A 125 -3.10 -3.55 19.23
C TYR A 125 -3.89 -4.81 18.86
N LYS A 126 -3.87 -5.16 17.57
CA LYS A 126 -4.43 -6.41 17.04
C LYS A 126 -3.32 -7.43 16.77
N GLU A 127 -3.52 -8.67 17.24
CA GLU A 127 -2.54 -9.75 17.01
C GLU A 127 -2.31 -9.97 15.50
N GLY A 128 -1.07 -9.82 15.06
CA GLY A 128 -0.66 -9.96 13.65
C GLY A 128 -0.97 -8.75 12.78
N GLY A 129 -1.60 -7.70 13.33
CA GLY A 129 -1.99 -6.50 12.60
C GLY A 129 -3.08 -6.75 11.56
N GLN A 130 -4.11 -7.53 11.91
CA GLN A 130 -5.19 -7.90 11.00
C GLN A 130 -5.88 -6.67 10.42
N ARG A 131 -5.65 -6.41 9.13
CA ARG A 131 -6.29 -5.32 8.40
C ARG A 131 -7.65 -5.76 7.86
N ASN A 132 -8.65 -4.89 8.01
CA ASN A 132 -10.01 -5.09 7.51
C ASN A 132 -10.20 -4.42 6.14
N TRP A 133 -11.37 -4.60 5.53
CA TRP A 133 -11.67 -4.00 4.23
C TRP A 133 -11.60 -2.46 4.24
N VAL A 134 -11.96 -1.81 5.35
CA VAL A 134 -11.90 -0.35 5.50
C VAL A 134 -10.45 0.14 5.41
N GLN A 135 -9.52 -0.52 6.12
CA GLN A 135 -8.10 -0.20 6.05
C GLN A 135 -7.51 -0.45 4.67
N VAL A 136 -7.97 -1.50 3.97
CA VAL A 136 -7.57 -1.75 2.59
C VAL A 136 -8.11 -0.67 1.65
N PHE A 137 -9.35 -0.23 1.84
CA PHE A 137 -9.95 0.84 1.07
C PHE A 137 -9.26 2.19 1.32
N CYS A 138 -9.01 2.57 2.56
CA CYS A 138 -8.40 3.86 2.87
C CYS A 138 -6.95 3.98 2.38
N ASN A 139 -6.17 2.90 2.40
CA ASN A 139 -4.78 2.91 1.91
C ASN A 139 -4.64 2.51 0.42
N GLY A 140 -5.61 1.76 -0.12
CA GLY A 140 -5.55 1.18 -1.47
C GLY A 140 -6.57 1.74 -2.46
N GLY A 141 -7.58 2.47 -2.00
CA GLY A 141 -8.67 3.03 -2.80
C GLY A 141 -8.18 4.08 -3.78
N VAL A 142 -7.42 5.08 -3.31
CA VAL A 142 -6.82 6.12 -4.17
C VAL A 142 -5.90 5.51 -5.24
N PRO A 143 -4.95 4.60 -4.90
CA PRO A 143 -4.20 3.84 -5.91
C PRO A 143 -5.07 3.08 -6.91
N THR A 144 -6.18 2.49 -6.45
CA THR A 144 -7.09 1.69 -7.31
C THR A 144 -7.84 2.57 -8.29
N GLU A 145 -8.36 3.70 -7.84
CA GLU A 145 -9.04 4.67 -8.69
C GLU A 145 -8.07 5.22 -9.75
N LEU A 146 -6.86 5.62 -9.35
CA LEU A 146 -5.83 6.08 -10.29
C LEU A 146 -5.41 5.00 -11.28
N ALA A 147 -5.36 3.73 -10.87
CA ALA A 147 -5.09 2.61 -11.77
C ALA A 147 -6.22 2.39 -12.79
N LEU A 148 -7.49 2.56 -12.39
CA LEU A 148 -8.63 2.53 -13.30
C LEU A 148 -8.58 3.68 -14.32
N LEU A 149 -8.32 4.90 -13.84
CA LEU A 149 -8.17 6.07 -14.71
C LEU A 149 -7.01 5.90 -15.71
N TYR A 150 -5.87 5.39 -15.24
CA TYR A 150 -4.72 5.05 -16.09
C TYR A 150 -5.10 4.03 -17.18
N MET A 151 -5.84 2.97 -16.82
CA MET A 151 -6.31 1.99 -17.80
C MET A 151 -7.30 2.57 -18.81
N ILE A 152 -8.15 3.52 -18.41
CA ILE A 152 -9.10 4.18 -19.31
C ILE A 152 -8.38 5.11 -20.29
N GLU A 153 -7.39 5.88 -19.81
CA GLU A 153 -6.70 6.89 -20.61
C GLU A 153 -5.58 6.31 -21.47
N THR A 154 -4.73 5.47 -20.89
CA THR A 154 -3.49 4.97 -21.53
C THR A 154 -3.62 3.52 -21.98
N GLY A 155 -4.57 2.78 -21.41
CA GLY A 155 -4.65 1.34 -21.55
C GLY A 155 -3.70 0.59 -20.59
N PRO A 156 -3.88 -0.73 -20.47
CA PRO A 156 -3.07 -1.57 -19.58
C PRO A 156 -1.67 -1.77 -20.15
N GLY A 157 -0.64 -1.47 -19.37
CA GLY A 157 0.75 -1.57 -19.85
C GLY A 157 1.75 -0.83 -18.97
N GLU A 158 2.99 -1.29 -19.00
CA GLU A 158 4.13 -0.61 -18.40
C GLU A 158 4.63 0.48 -19.33
N MET A 159 4.85 1.66 -18.77
CA MET A 159 5.29 2.83 -19.50
C MET A 159 6.34 3.59 -18.69
N PRO A 160 7.36 4.18 -19.33
CA PRO A 160 8.29 5.06 -18.65
C PRO A 160 7.59 6.30 -18.11
N VAL A 161 8.08 6.78 -16.97
CA VAL A 161 7.63 8.03 -16.33
C VAL A 161 8.38 9.18 -17.00
N ASP A 162 7.68 9.91 -17.87
CA ASP A 162 8.24 10.99 -18.70
C ASP A 162 7.16 12.05 -19.00
N PHE A 163 7.26 13.19 -18.31
CA PHE A 163 6.34 14.31 -18.47
C PHE A 163 6.41 14.97 -19.85
N GLY A 164 7.53 14.84 -20.58
CA GLY A 164 7.70 15.46 -21.90
C GLY A 164 6.89 14.74 -22.98
N LYS A 165 6.73 13.42 -22.85
CA LYS A 165 5.99 12.60 -23.82
C LYS A 165 4.54 12.39 -23.42
N GLN A 166 4.29 12.07 -22.15
CA GLN A 166 2.95 11.74 -21.65
C GLN A 166 2.72 12.31 -20.27
N TYR A 167 2.28 13.58 -20.24
CA TYR A 167 2.04 14.32 -19.01
C TYR A 167 1.02 13.63 -18.09
N THR A 168 -0.19 13.33 -18.58
CA THR A 168 -1.28 12.83 -17.73
C THR A 168 -1.00 11.46 -17.16
N ALA A 169 -0.51 10.54 -18.00
CA ALA A 169 -0.17 9.18 -17.57
C ALA A 169 1.01 9.16 -16.59
N THR A 170 2.03 10.01 -16.81
CA THR A 170 3.12 10.22 -15.85
C THR A 170 2.61 10.78 -14.52
N TRP A 171 1.71 11.76 -14.57
CA TRP A 171 1.07 12.31 -13.40
C TRP A 171 0.33 11.20 -12.62
N MET A 172 -0.52 10.39 -13.27
CA MET A 172 -1.24 9.27 -12.62
C MET A 172 -0.29 8.23 -12.02
N CYS A 173 0.79 7.87 -12.71
CA CYS A 173 1.82 6.95 -12.21
C CYS A 173 2.44 7.47 -10.90
N LEU A 174 2.80 8.75 -10.86
CA LEU A 174 3.39 9.39 -9.68
C LEU A 174 2.34 9.65 -8.58
N SER A 175 1.09 9.94 -8.91
CA SER A 175 0.00 10.06 -7.94
C SER A 175 -0.20 8.73 -7.21
N LEU A 176 -0.23 7.62 -7.95
CA LEU A 176 -0.42 6.28 -7.41
C LEU A 176 0.75 5.87 -6.53
N LEU A 177 1.99 6.05 -7.03
CA LEU A 177 3.19 5.78 -6.24
C LEU A 177 3.23 6.66 -4.99
N GLY A 178 2.84 7.93 -5.10
CA GLY A 178 2.81 8.89 -4.01
C GLY A 178 1.83 8.48 -2.91
N ALA A 179 0.62 8.06 -3.27
CA ALA A 179 -0.36 7.52 -2.34
C ALA A 179 0.15 6.27 -1.60
N LEU A 180 0.72 5.30 -2.33
CA LEU A 180 1.28 4.09 -1.73
C LEU A 180 2.50 4.40 -0.83
N ALA A 181 3.36 5.33 -1.26
CA ALA A 181 4.52 5.76 -0.49
C ALA A 181 4.10 6.49 0.79
N CYS A 182 3.06 7.35 0.72
CA CYS A 182 2.47 8.00 1.89
C CYS A 182 2.02 6.97 2.93
N SER A 183 1.17 6.01 2.55
CA SER A 183 0.70 4.96 3.45
C SER A 183 1.82 4.05 3.96
N THR A 184 2.82 3.76 3.12
CA THR A 184 3.99 2.97 3.52
C THR A 184 4.85 3.72 4.53
N GLY A 185 5.12 4.99 4.26
CA GLY A 185 5.91 5.86 5.09
C GLY A 185 5.29 5.99 6.48
N ASP A 186 4.00 6.27 6.55
CA ASP A 186 3.26 6.34 7.82
C ASP A 186 3.30 5.02 8.60
N THR A 187 3.05 3.90 7.91
CA THR A 187 3.11 2.58 8.56
C THR A 187 4.52 2.29 9.08
N TRP A 188 5.57 2.62 8.34
CA TRP A 188 6.94 2.40 8.82
C TRP A 188 7.28 3.31 10.00
N ALA A 189 6.83 4.57 9.98
CA ALA A 189 7.03 5.52 11.08
C ALA A 189 6.39 5.03 12.38
N SER A 190 5.13 4.62 12.32
CA SER A 190 4.34 4.15 13.46
C SER A 190 4.81 2.79 13.98
N GLU A 191 5.35 1.93 13.12
CA GLU A 191 5.80 0.60 13.53
C GLU A 191 7.26 0.56 14.01
N VAL A 192 8.12 1.48 13.54
CA VAL A 192 9.54 1.55 13.89
C VAL A 192 9.82 2.59 14.98
N GLY A 193 9.17 3.75 14.90
CA GLY A 193 9.38 4.89 15.80
C GLY A 193 9.24 4.53 17.28
N PRO A 194 8.11 3.97 17.73
CA PRO A 194 7.89 3.60 19.13
C PRO A 194 8.88 2.57 19.68
N ILE A 195 9.51 1.77 18.82
CA ILE A 195 10.44 0.71 19.23
C ILE A 195 11.88 1.20 19.33
N LEU A 196 12.33 1.97 18.34
CA LEU A 196 13.73 2.36 18.20
C LEU A 196 14.02 3.76 18.72
N SER A 197 13.00 4.60 18.90
CA SER A 197 13.20 5.93 19.46
C SER A 197 13.57 5.83 20.94
N LYS A 198 14.74 6.38 21.29
CA LYS A 198 15.19 6.54 22.68
C LYS A 198 14.62 7.81 23.35
N ARG A 199 14.03 8.71 22.55
CA ARG A 199 13.46 9.98 23.00
C ARG A 199 11.93 9.93 22.88
N PRO A 200 11.20 10.63 23.76
CA PRO A 200 9.75 10.74 23.61
C PRO A 200 9.41 11.41 22.27
N PRO A 201 8.30 11.01 21.62
CA PRO A 201 7.81 11.69 20.43
C PRO A 201 7.47 13.15 20.73
N ARG A 202 7.56 13.99 19.70
CA ARG A 202 7.18 15.39 19.76
C ARG A 202 5.97 15.64 18.90
N LEU A 203 4.99 16.37 19.42
CA LEU A 203 3.80 16.71 18.65
C LEU A 203 4.17 17.62 17.49
N VAL A 204 3.79 17.27 16.26
CA VAL A 204 4.20 18.00 15.04
C VAL A 204 3.77 19.47 15.03
N THR A 205 2.66 19.82 15.71
CA THR A 205 2.11 21.18 15.76
C THR A 205 2.78 22.09 16.80
N SER A 206 3.09 21.57 18.00
CA SER A 206 3.59 22.36 19.12
C SER A 206 5.04 22.08 19.50
N TRP A 207 5.62 21.02 18.93
CA TRP A 207 6.95 20.50 19.22
C TRP A 207 7.21 20.08 20.67
N LYS A 208 6.14 19.98 21.49
CA LYS A 208 6.20 19.50 22.87
C LYS A 208 6.30 17.98 22.91
N GLU A 209 6.98 17.46 23.93
CA GLU A 209 7.09 16.03 24.16
C GLU A 209 5.74 15.46 24.60
N VAL A 210 5.35 14.35 23.99
CA VAL A 210 4.07 13.66 24.23
C VAL A 210 4.30 12.17 24.48
N PRO A 211 3.37 11.48 25.17
CA PRO A 211 3.46 10.03 25.35
C PRO A 211 3.48 9.28 24.01
N ALA A 212 4.14 8.13 23.97
CA ALA A 212 4.10 7.23 22.81
C ALA A 212 2.66 6.76 22.54
N GLY A 213 2.27 6.73 21.27
CA GLY A 213 0.90 6.46 20.84
C GLY A 213 0.03 7.71 20.64
N THR A 214 0.55 8.92 20.89
CA THR A 214 -0.17 10.17 20.58
C THR A 214 -0.23 10.40 19.08
N ASN A 215 -1.45 10.66 18.55
CA ASN A 215 -1.64 11.00 17.14
C ASN A 215 -0.88 12.28 16.80
N GLY A 216 -0.10 12.24 15.73
CA GLY A 216 0.79 13.33 15.32
C GLY A 216 2.08 13.50 16.13
N GLY A 217 2.41 12.53 16.98
CA GLY A 217 3.71 12.44 17.64
C GLY A 217 4.79 11.91 16.69
N VAL A 218 5.77 12.75 16.34
CA VAL A 218 6.86 12.40 15.42
C VAL A 218 8.18 12.17 16.17
N THR A 219 9.02 11.28 15.65
CA THR A 219 10.39 11.04 16.13
C THR A 219 11.37 11.06 14.97
N PRO A 220 12.65 11.43 15.17
CA PRO A 220 13.65 11.38 14.09
C PRO A 220 13.80 9.98 13.47
N VAL A 221 13.71 8.93 14.30
CA VAL A 221 13.72 7.53 13.85
C VAL A 221 12.49 7.22 13.02
N GLY A 222 11.30 7.67 13.45
CA GLY A 222 10.07 7.54 12.69
C GLY A 222 10.16 8.21 11.32
N LEU A 223 10.65 9.45 11.25
CA LEU A 223 10.81 10.19 9.99
C LEU A 223 11.80 9.50 9.03
N ALA A 224 12.92 8.99 9.56
CA ALA A 224 13.85 8.19 8.76
C ALA A 224 13.19 6.90 8.25
N ALA A 225 12.38 6.23 9.09
CA ALA A 225 11.61 5.07 8.67
C ALA A 225 10.57 5.42 7.60
N SER A 226 9.89 6.58 7.69
CA SER A 226 8.95 7.04 6.65
C SER A 226 9.64 7.23 5.31
N LEU A 227 10.82 7.87 5.31
CA LEU A 227 11.62 8.08 4.11
C LEU A 227 12.06 6.74 3.49
N LEU A 228 12.54 5.80 4.31
CA LEU A 228 12.97 4.48 3.84
C LEU A 228 11.79 3.61 3.36
N GLY A 229 10.62 3.75 3.98
CA GLY A 229 9.39 3.07 3.55
C GLY A 229 8.95 3.55 2.18
N GLY A 230 8.87 4.86 1.98
CA GLY A 230 8.59 5.46 0.67
C GLY A 230 9.63 5.10 -0.40
N MET A 231 10.92 5.12 -0.03
CA MET A 231 12.00 4.67 -0.92
C MET A 231 11.82 3.20 -1.34
N THR A 232 11.38 2.34 -0.43
CA THR A 232 11.22 0.90 -0.69
C THR A 232 10.17 0.63 -1.77
N VAL A 233 9.03 1.32 -1.73
CA VAL A 233 8.02 1.19 -2.80
C VAL A 233 8.48 1.83 -4.11
N GLY A 234 9.23 2.94 -4.04
CA GLY A 234 9.86 3.55 -5.22
C GLY A 234 10.88 2.63 -5.90
N VAL A 235 11.69 1.91 -5.12
CA VAL A 235 12.62 0.89 -5.64
C VAL A 235 11.86 -0.26 -6.29
N ALA A 236 10.78 -0.75 -5.67
CA ALA A 236 9.96 -1.81 -6.26
C ALA A 236 9.38 -1.38 -7.61
N TYR A 237 8.86 -0.15 -7.70
CA TYR A 237 8.40 0.45 -8.96
C TYR A 237 9.54 0.49 -9.99
N PHE A 238 10.69 1.07 -9.62
CA PHE A 238 11.84 1.25 -10.52
C PHE A 238 12.40 -0.08 -11.04
N ILE A 239 12.54 -1.10 -10.19
CA ILE A 239 12.97 -2.44 -10.63
C ILE A 239 11.98 -3.01 -11.65
N THR A 240 10.68 -2.78 -11.46
CA THR A 240 9.67 -3.28 -12.40
C THR A 240 9.76 -2.58 -13.75
N GLN A 241 10.04 -1.26 -13.74
CA GLN A 241 10.31 -0.50 -14.96
C GLN A 241 11.51 -1.07 -15.73
N LEU A 242 12.61 -1.37 -15.03
CA LEU A 242 13.80 -1.98 -15.65
C LEU A 242 13.53 -3.36 -16.28
N LEU A 243 12.61 -4.14 -15.71
CA LEU A 243 12.34 -5.52 -16.15
C LEU A 243 11.30 -5.62 -17.27
N PHE A 244 10.31 -4.72 -17.30
CA PHE A 244 9.13 -4.88 -18.15
C PHE A 244 8.90 -3.76 -19.17
N VAL A 245 9.56 -2.60 -19.03
CA VAL A 245 9.46 -1.52 -20.04
C VAL A 245 10.46 -1.76 -21.15
N ARG A 246 9.97 -1.84 -22.40
CA ARG A 246 10.78 -2.19 -23.57
C ARG A 246 11.70 -1.07 -24.06
N ASP A 247 11.23 0.17 -24.05
CA ASP A 247 11.91 1.31 -24.66
C ASP A 247 12.53 2.27 -23.63
N LEU A 248 12.97 1.73 -22.49
CA LEU A 248 13.47 2.53 -21.37
C LEU A 248 14.75 3.31 -21.71
N ASN A 249 15.55 2.79 -22.65
CA ASN A 249 16.77 3.42 -23.18
C ASN A 249 16.49 4.70 -23.98
N LEU A 250 15.26 4.90 -24.45
CA LEU A 250 14.81 6.07 -25.21
C LEU A 250 14.02 7.06 -24.33
N ALA A 251 13.92 6.78 -23.03
CA ALA A 251 13.17 7.59 -22.07
C ALA A 251 14.10 8.34 -21.12
N ALA A 252 13.55 9.36 -20.46
CA ALA A 252 14.23 10.06 -19.38
C ALA A 252 14.71 9.09 -18.27
N PRO A 253 15.78 9.42 -17.54
CA PRO A 253 16.25 8.58 -16.44
C PRO A 253 15.15 8.29 -15.42
N GLN A 254 14.91 7.02 -15.11
CA GLN A 254 13.82 6.58 -14.23
C GLN A 254 14.20 6.51 -12.74
N TRP A 255 15.47 6.71 -12.38
CA TRP A 255 15.93 6.74 -10.98
C TRP A 255 15.21 7.79 -10.09
N PRO A 256 14.70 8.94 -10.58
CA PRO A 256 13.96 9.90 -9.76
C PRO A 256 12.71 9.31 -9.12
N ILE A 257 12.16 8.20 -9.63
CA ILE A 257 11.05 7.45 -9.02
C ILE A 257 11.38 7.03 -7.58
N ILE A 258 12.63 6.63 -7.33
CA ILE A 258 13.07 6.21 -5.99
C ILE A 258 13.05 7.41 -5.03
N VAL A 259 13.60 8.55 -5.47
CA VAL A 259 13.65 9.77 -4.68
C VAL A 259 12.25 10.33 -4.45
N TYR A 260 11.40 10.31 -5.48
CA TYR A 260 10.00 10.68 -5.38
C TYR A 260 9.27 9.83 -4.33
N GLY A 261 9.42 8.50 -4.38
CA GLY A 261 8.86 7.61 -3.37
C GLY A 261 9.35 7.95 -1.95
N ALA A 262 10.65 8.21 -1.78
CA ALA A 262 11.23 8.57 -0.49
C ALA A 262 10.65 9.89 0.07
N VAL A 263 10.55 10.92 -0.78
CA VAL A 263 9.96 12.22 -0.43
C VAL A 263 8.47 12.07 -0.14
N ALA A 264 7.73 11.33 -0.96
CA ALA A 264 6.30 11.08 -0.77
C ALA A 264 6.02 10.36 0.56
N GLY A 265 6.85 9.37 0.93
CA GLY A 265 6.72 8.69 2.21
C GLY A 265 6.99 9.60 3.41
N LEU A 266 8.02 10.46 3.33
CA LEU A 266 8.34 11.42 4.39
C LEU A 266 7.26 12.50 4.52
N VAL A 267 6.94 13.19 3.43
CA VAL A 267 5.96 14.28 3.41
C VAL A 267 4.56 13.76 3.72
N GLY A 268 4.20 12.59 3.18
CA GLY A 268 2.92 11.94 3.46
C GLY A 268 2.75 11.59 4.94
N SER A 269 3.76 10.99 5.57
CA SER A 269 3.72 10.68 7.01
C SER A 269 3.69 11.94 7.90
N LEU A 270 4.34 13.03 7.48
CA LEU A 270 4.25 14.32 8.17
C LEU A 270 2.87 14.96 8.03
N LEU A 271 2.26 14.88 6.85
CA LEU A 271 0.92 15.36 6.58
C LEU A 271 -0.10 14.56 7.39
N ASP A 272 0.04 13.24 7.43
CA ASP A 272 -0.77 12.35 8.26
C ASP A 272 -0.67 12.73 9.74
N SER A 273 0.55 12.91 10.23
CA SER A 273 0.82 13.38 11.59
C SER A 273 0.19 14.75 11.89
N LEU A 274 0.19 15.68 10.92
CA LEU A 274 -0.41 17.00 11.07
C LEU A 274 -1.93 16.93 11.16
N LEU A 275 -2.55 16.14 10.27
CA LEU A 275 -3.98 15.86 10.29
C LEU A 275 -4.37 15.12 11.59
N GLY A 276 -3.56 14.16 12.04
CA GLY A 276 -3.78 13.46 13.30
C GLY A 276 -3.70 14.38 14.51
N ALA A 277 -2.68 15.22 14.61
CA ALA A 277 -2.53 16.17 15.73
C ALA A 277 -3.69 17.20 15.81
N THR A 278 -4.38 17.48 14.71
CA THR A 278 -5.40 18.53 14.60
C THR A 278 -6.84 17.98 14.58
N MET A 279 -7.06 16.86 13.90
CA MET A 279 -8.38 16.30 13.57
C MET A 279 -8.66 14.92 14.18
N GLN A 280 -7.70 14.28 14.85
CA GLN A 280 -7.93 13.04 15.59
C GLN A 280 -7.76 13.27 17.09
N TYR A 281 -8.69 12.75 17.90
CA TYR A 281 -8.56 12.85 19.35
C TYR A 281 -7.42 11.96 19.87
N SER A 282 -6.62 12.50 20.78
CA SER A 282 -5.72 11.70 21.62
C SER A 282 -5.85 12.15 23.07
N GLY A 283 -6.14 11.20 23.96
CA GLY A 283 -6.17 11.40 25.40
C GLY A 283 -5.32 10.36 26.12
N TYR A 284 -4.78 10.69 27.29
CA TYR A 284 -4.09 9.73 28.15
C TYR A 284 -5.04 9.20 29.21
N ASP A 285 -5.33 7.91 29.21
CA ASP A 285 -6.16 7.27 30.23
C ASP A 285 -5.28 6.80 31.39
N GLU A 286 -5.43 7.42 32.55
CA GLU A 286 -4.63 7.12 33.75
C GLU A 286 -4.91 5.71 34.31
N SER A 287 -6.09 5.15 34.05
CA SER A 287 -6.45 3.81 34.53
C SER A 287 -5.74 2.70 33.76
N ILE A 288 -5.49 2.92 32.47
CA ILE A 288 -4.85 1.95 31.56
C ILE A 288 -3.36 2.27 31.39
N GLY A 289 -2.95 3.52 31.65
CA GLY A 289 -1.58 4.00 31.48
C GLY A 289 -1.17 4.17 30.02
N LYS A 290 -2.14 4.36 29.11
CA LYS A 290 -1.95 4.41 27.66
C LYS A 290 -2.66 5.60 27.02
N VAL A 291 -2.22 5.94 25.81
CA VAL A 291 -2.96 6.87 24.95
C VAL A 291 -4.16 6.15 24.34
N VAL A 292 -5.31 6.81 24.35
CA VAL A 292 -6.59 6.36 23.82
C VAL A 292 -7.15 7.40 22.82
N ASN A 293 -8.00 6.93 21.91
CA ASN A 293 -8.63 7.72 20.86
C ASN A 293 -10.10 8.09 21.16
N TYR A 294 -10.59 7.81 22.37
CA TYR A 294 -11.94 8.14 22.82
C TYR A 294 -11.92 9.01 24.08
N GLU A 295 -12.96 9.81 24.27
CA GLU A 295 -13.18 10.59 25.49
C GLU A 295 -13.82 9.71 26.58
N SER A 296 -13.18 9.62 27.73
CA SER A 296 -13.70 8.99 28.95
C SER A 296 -13.48 9.89 30.16
N SER A 297 -14.18 9.60 31.26
CA SER A 297 -14.02 10.32 32.54
C SER A 297 -12.62 10.20 33.14
N THR A 298 -11.85 9.18 32.75
CA THR A 298 -10.47 8.92 33.18
C THR A 298 -9.43 9.39 32.17
N SER A 299 -9.85 9.83 30.98
CA SER A 299 -8.94 10.30 29.93
C SER A 299 -8.65 11.80 30.07
N LYS A 300 -7.37 12.16 30.11
CA LYS A 300 -6.90 13.55 30.00
C LYS A 300 -6.51 13.84 28.56
N ARG A 301 -7.22 14.75 27.91
CA ARG A 301 -6.94 15.14 26.51
C ARG A 301 -5.51 15.67 26.34
N ILE A 302 -4.82 15.18 25.31
CA ILE A 302 -3.50 15.64 24.87
C ILE A 302 -3.65 16.59 23.68
N CYS A 303 -4.27 16.16 22.59
CA CYS A 303 -4.39 16.94 21.35
C CYS A 303 -5.57 16.52 20.46
N GLY A 304 -5.74 17.26 19.37
CA GLY A 304 -6.72 17.04 18.32
C GLY A 304 -8.18 17.09 18.77
N LYS A 305 -9.09 16.74 17.86
CA LYS A 305 -10.54 16.75 18.05
C LYS A 305 -11.10 15.42 17.52
N PRO A 306 -12.23 14.91 18.01
CA PRO A 306 -12.83 13.67 17.49
C PRO A 306 -13.57 13.92 16.16
N ILE A 307 -12.86 14.42 15.14
CA ILE A 307 -13.44 14.72 13.82
C ILE A 307 -13.21 13.55 12.86
N LEU A 308 -11.99 13.04 12.82
CA LEU A 308 -11.56 11.94 11.95
C LEU A 308 -11.01 10.78 12.78
N ASP A 309 -11.12 9.57 12.24
CA ASP A 309 -10.46 8.37 12.73
C ASP A 309 -9.12 8.13 11.98
N ASN A 310 -8.42 7.04 12.31
CA ASN A 310 -7.16 6.69 11.65
C ASN A 310 -7.32 6.40 10.16
N ASN A 311 -8.41 5.75 9.78
CA ASN A 311 -8.62 5.35 8.39
C ASN A 311 -8.91 6.58 7.51
N ALA A 312 -9.69 7.54 8.02
CA ALA A 312 -9.98 8.77 7.31
C ALA A 312 -8.74 9.66 7.14
N VAL A 313 -7.89 9.78 8.16
CA VAL A 313 -6.64 10.56 8.04
C VAL A 313 -5.72 9.95 6.98
N ASN A 314 -5.51 8.62 6.99
CA ASN A 314 -4.74 7.94 5.95
C ASN A 314 -5.31 8.17 4.53
N LEU A 315 -6.64 8.19 4.40
CA LEU A 315 -7.30 8.45 3.14
C LEU A 315 -7.07 9.90 2.68
N PHE A 316 -7.29 10.89 3.54
CA PHE A 316 -7.08 12.30 3.18
C PHE A 316 -5.61 12.62 2.92
N SER A 317 -4.69 12.05 3.71
CA SER A 317 -3.25 12.25 3.52
C SER A 317 -2.79 11.69 2.17
N SER A 318 -3.23 10.48 1.82
CA SER A 318 -2.93 9.88 0.52
C SER A 318 -3.55 10.64 -0.66
N ILE A 319 -4.80 11.14 -0.55
CA ILE A 319 -5.43 12.00 -1.59
C ILE A 319 -4.59 13.26 -1.81
N LEU A 320 -4.22 13.98 -0.74
CA LEU A 320 -3.48 15.23 -0.85
C LEU A 320 -2.10 15.02 -1.48
N ILE A 321 -1.39 13.95 -1.09
CA ILE A 321 -0.11 13.59 -1.71
C ILE A 321 -0.30 13.24 -3.19
N ALA A 322 -1.31 12.44 -3.53
CA ALA A 322 -1.61 12.03 -4.90
C ALA A 322 -1.97 13.21 -5.82
N LEU A 323 -2.62 14.26 -5.29
CA LEU A 323 -3.00 15.43 -6.07
C LEU A 323 -1.86 16.45 -6.22
N VAL A 324 -1.10 16.70 -5.15
CA VAL A 324 -0.16 17.84 -5.10
C VAL A 324 1.24 17.44 -5.55
N LEU A 325 1.76 16.33 -5.04
CA LEU A 325 3.18 16.01 -5.17
C LEU A 325 3.63 15.72 -6.62
N PRO A 326 2.83 15.08 -7.50
CA PRO A 326 3.18 14.92 -8.91
C PRO A 326 3.31 16.26 -9.64
N GLY A 327 2.47 17.25 -9.30
CA GLY A 327 2.55 18.60 -9.87
C GLY A 327 3.83 19.34 -9.47
N VAL A 328 4.28 19.14 -8.22
CA VAL A 328 5.59 19.63 -7.77
C VAL A 328 6.72 18.89 -8.49
N ALA A 329 6.62 17.56 -8.61
CA ALA A 329 7.62 16.73 -9.26
C ALA A 329 7.83 17.09 -10.73
N TRP A 330 6.78 17.50 -11.44
CA TRP A 330 6.86 17.95 -12.83
C TRP A 330 7.91 19.05 -13.05
N GLY A 331 8.02 20.00 -12.12
CA GLY A 331 8.98 21.10 -12.21
C GLY A 331 10.46 20.69 -12.08
N PHE A 332 10.74 19.49 -11.59
CA PHE A 332 12.09 18.98 -11.35
C PHE A 332 12.39 17.65 -12.03
N TRP A 333 11.40 17.06 -12.72
CA TRP A 333 11.57 15.76 -13.37
C TRP A 333 12.51 15.91 -14.58
N PRO A 334 13.48 14.99 -14.76
CA PRO A 334 14.27 14.97 -15.98
C PRO A 334 13.36 14.81 -17.20
N GLN A 335 13.51 15.69 -18.20
CA GLN A 335 12.76 15.64 -19.46
C GLN A 335 13.74 15.31 -20.59
N GLN A 336 13.28 14.50 -21.55
CA GLN A 336 13.95 14.24 -22.82
C GLN A 336 13.12 14.78 -23.98
#